data_AF-A0A2H9Q3N1-F1
#
_entry.id   AF-A0A2H9Q3N1-F1
#
_cell.length_a   1.000
_cell.length_b   1.000
_cell.length_c   1.000
_cell.angle_alpha   90.00
_cell.angle_beta   90.00
_cell.angle_gamma   90.00
#
_symmetry.space_group_name_H-M   'P 1'
#
loop_
_entity.id
_entity.type
_entity.pdbx_description
1 polymer ?
#
loop_
_entity_poly.entity_id
_entity_poly.type
_entity_poly.pdbx_seq_one_letter_code
_entity_poly.pdbx_strand_id
1 'polypeptide(L)'
;MVSIEKILKERSIKNLLNFSIINIDKPSGPTSFGVDQIIKKALKLNKTSHFGTLDPMVTGVLPLALGRACKLMPYFIGKEKTYVGVMNIHNAIERSELEKEINKFIGKINQLPPKKSRVKRQIREREVYEFKILEQDKKNGKNFIF
;
A
#
# COMPACT_ATOMS: atom_id res chain seq x y z
N MET A 1 -33.43 7.59 4.18
CA MET A 1 -32.60 6.37 4.26
C MET A 1 -32.30 5.87 2.84
N VAL A 2 -31.12 5.31 2.58
CA VAL A 2 -30.82 4.71 1.26
C VAL A 2 -31.41 3.29 1.24
N SER A 3 -32.33 2.99 0.31
CA SER A 3 -32.87 1.63 0.16
C SER A 3 -31.87 0.77 -0.61
N ILE A 4 -31.31 -0.24 0.08
CA ILE A 4 -30.35 -1.19 -0.50
C ILE A 4 -31.03 -2.04 -1.58
N GLU A 5 -32.26 -2.48 -1.34
CA GLU A 5 -33.05 -3.27 -2.29
C GLU A 5 -33.26 -2.55 -3.62
N LYS A 6 -33.53 -1.25 -3.57
CA LYS A 6 -33.69 -0.42 -4.77
C LYS A 6 -32.39 -0.31 -5.58
N ILE A 7 -31.26 -0.13 -4.90
CA ILE A 7 -29.94 -0.07 -5.55
C ILE A 7 -29.61 -1.41 -6.23
N LEU A 8 -29.88 -2.52 -5.54
CA LEU A 8 -29.60 -3.86 -6.06
C LEU A 8 -30.49 -4.25 -7.25
N LYS A 9 -31.71 -3.70 -7.33
CA LYS A 9 -32.63 -3.89 -8.47
C LYS A 9 -32.29 -2.99 -9.66
N GLU A 10 -32.05 -1.70 -9.46
CA GLU A 10 -31.83 -0.76 -10.57
C GLU A 10 -30.44 -0.89 -11.20
N ARG A 11 -29.40 -1.21 -10.40
CA ARG A 11 -27.99 -1.39 -10.83
C ARG A 11 -27.47 -0.36 -11.86
N SER A 12 -27.95 0.89 -11.80
CA SER A 12 -27.44 1.92 -12.71
C SER A 12 -25.94 2.11 -12.49
N ILE A 13 -25.17 2.37 -13.56
CA ILE A 13 -23.71 2.57 -13.49
C ILE A 13 -23.34 3.62 -12.44
N LYS A 14 -24.10 4.72 -12.38
CA LYS A 14 -23.91 5.79 -11.39
C LYS A 14 -24.06 5.30 -9.96
N ASN A 15 -25.07 4.45 -9.69
CA ASN A 15 -25.28 3.87 -8.38
C ASN A 15 -24.16 2.88 -8.03
N LEU A 16 -23.78 1.99 -8.96
CA LEU A 16 -22.70 1.03 -8.75
C LEU A 16 -21.38 1.75 -8.41
N LEU A 17 -20.99 2.74 -9.21
CA LEU A 17 -19.79 3.54 -8.97
C LEU A 17 -19.78 4.19 -7.58
N ASN A 18 -20.93 4.65 -7.09
CA ASN A 18 -21.02 5.31 -5.78
C ASN A 18 -20.77 4.38 -4.58
N PHE A 19 -20.85 3.06 -4.78
CA PHE A 19 -20.61 2.06 -3.74
C PHE A 19 -19.45 1.11 -4.10
N SER A 20 -18.60 1.50 -5.04
CA SER A 20 -17.51 0.66 -5.55
C SER A 20 -16.18 0.93 -4.86
N ILE A 21 -15.35 -0.11 -4.82
CA ILE A 21 -13.92 -0.06 -4.56
C ILE A 21 -13.22 -0.57 -5.82
N ILE A 22 -12.23 0.17 -6.31
CA ILE A 22 -11.39 -0.23 -7.44
C ILE A 22 -10.04 -0.62 -6.89
N ASN A 23 -9.55 -1.80 -7.26
CA ASN A 23 -8.17 -2.16 -6.98
C ASN A 23 -7.28 -1.67 -8.12
N ILE A 24 -6.44 -0.67 -7.86
CA ILE A 24 -5.57 -0.07 -8.86
C ILE A 24 -4.18 -0.64 -8.69
N ASP A 25 -3.57 -1.11 -9.78
CA ASP A 25 -2.12 -1.26 -9.82
C ASP A 25 -1.49 0.12 -10.05
N LYS A 26 -1.06 0.76 -8.96
CA LYS A 26 -0.51 2.10 -8.98
C LYS A 26 0.81 2.08 -9.77
N PRO A 27 0.99 2.96 -10.77
CA PRO A 27 2.28 3.09 -11.45
C PRO A 27 3.29 3.86 -10.59
N SER A 28 4.57 3.71 -10.93
CA SER A 28 5.65 4.52 -10.37
C SER A 28 5.59 5.94 -10.96
N GLY A 29 5.89 6.95 -10.14
CA GLY A 29 5.83 8.37 -10.52
C GLY A 29 4.81 9.17 -9.71
N PRO A 30 3.50 8.96 -9.90
CA PRO A 30 2.49 9.77 -9.21
C PRO A 30 2.41 9.43 -7.71
N THR A 31 2.01 10.41 -6.89
CA THR A 31 1.57 10.13 -5.52
C THR A 31 0.27 9.33 -5.53
N SER A 32 -0.02 8.61 -4.45
CA SER A 32 -1.33 7.93 -4.30
C SER A 32 -2.50 8.91 -4.44
N PHE A 33 -2.40 10.12 -3.88
CA PHE A 33 -3.41 11.17 -4.06
C PHE A 33 -3.51 11.66 -5.52
N GLY A 34 -2.41 11.69 -6.27
CA GLY A 34 -2.42 11.99 -7.69
C GLY A 34 -3.27 11.00 -8.47
N VAL A 35 -3.15 9.70 -8.15
CA VAL A 35 -4.01 8.65 -8.73
C VAL A 35 -5.48 8.88 -8.37
N ASP A 36 -5.79 9.23 -7.12
CA ASP A 36 -7.17 9.55 -6.70
C ASP A 36 -7.79 10.65 -7.57
N GLN A 37 -7.03 11.71 -7.88
CA GLN A 37 -7.50 12.84 -8.68
C GLN A 37 -7.74 12.46 -10.14
N ILE A 38 -6.85 11.66 -10.73
CA ILE A 38 -7.00 11.14 -12.09
C ILE A 38 -8.30 10.34 -12.20
N ILE A 39 -8.52 9.39 -11.30
CA ILE A 39 -9.72 8.54 -11.31
C ILE A 39 -10.99 9.36 -11.03
N LYS A 40 -10.93 10.26 -10.04
CA LYS A 40 -12.05 11.15 -9.72
C LYS A 40 -12.49 11.96 -10.93
N LYS A 41 -11.53 12.53 -11.67
CA LYS A 41 -11.80 13.33 -12.88
C LYS A 41 -12.33 12.46 -14.03
N ALA A 42 -11.69 11.32 -14.29
CA ALA A 42 -12.07 10.41 -15.38
C ALA A 42 -13.50 9.89 -15.22
N LEU A 43 -13.90 9.54 -13.99
CA LEU A 43 -15.23 9.00 -13.67
C LEU A 43 -16.25 10.07 -13.28
N LYS A 44 -15.90 11.37 -13.34
CA LYS A 44 -16.75 12.51 -12.95
C LYS A 44 -17.37 12.34 -11.56
N LEU A 45 -16.55 11.90 -10.59
CA LEU A 45 -16.97 11.64 -9.22
C LEU A 45 -16.71 12.84 -8.31
N ASN A 46 -17.54 12.97 -7.26
CA ASN A 46 -17.36 14.03 -6.26
C ASN A 46 -16.30 13.66 -5.21
N LYS A 47 -16.16 12.37 -4.90
CA LYS A 47 -15.33 11.87 -3.80
C LYS A 47 -14.67 10.55 -4.16
N THR A 48 -13.39 10.45 -3.84
CA THR A 48 -12.56 9.23 -3.91
C THR A 48 -11.65 9.19 -2.69
N SER A 49 -11.16 8.01 -2.31
CA SER A 49 -10.27 7.86 -1.16
C SER A 49 -9.51 6.53 -1.20
N HIS A 50 -8.18 6.55 -1.18
CA HIS A 50 -7.36 5.33 -1.14
C HIS A 50 -7.15 4.79 0.27
N PHE A 51 -7.03 3.47 0.44
CA PHE A 51 -6.92 2.80 1.75
C PHE A 51 -5.50 2.68 2.31
N GLY A 52 -4.53 3.33 1.69
CA GLY A 52 -3.15 3.40 2.15
C GLY A 52 -2.33 4.24 1.20
N THR A 53 -1.37 4.99 1.72
CA THR A 53 -0.52 5.82 0.87
C THR A 53 0.72 5.02 0.49
N LEU A 54 0.85 4.71 -0.80
CA LEU A 54 2.10 4.29 -1.42
C LEU A 54 2.91 5.54 -1.81
N ASP A 55 4.22 5.48 -1.57
CA ASP A 55 5.16 6.52 -1.97
C ASP A 55 5.21 6.66 -3.51
N PRO A 56 5.67 7.79 -4.04
CA PRO A 56 5.68 8.05 -5.49
C PRO A 56 6.32 6.94 -6.32
N MET A 57 7.46 6.40 -5.87
CA MET A 57 8.22 5.38 -6.60
C MET A 57 7.70 3.95 -6.39
N VAL A 58 6.78 3.74 -5.45
CA VAL A 58 6.23 2.41 -5.13
C VAL A 58 5.06 2.11 -6.06
N THR A 59 5.05 0.91 -6.64
CA THR A 59 3.96 0.40 -7.48
C THR A 59 3.07 -0.59 -6.73
N GLY A 60 2.03 -1.10 -7.39
CA GLY A 60 1.24 -2.21 -6.88
C GLY A 60 -0.10 -1.80 -6.30
N VAL A 61 -0.62 -2.66 -5.43
CA VAL A 61 -2.01 -2.67 -4.95
C VAL A 61 -2.38 -1.38 -4.20
N LEU A 62 -3.22 -0.55 -4.82
CA LEU A 62 -3.80 0.66 -4.26
C LEU A 62 -5.34 0.59 -4.33
N PRO A 63 -6.01 0.06 -3.29
CA PRO A 63 -7.46 0.05 -3.24
C PRO A 63 -8.01 1.48 -3.09
N LEU A 64 -8.89 1.87 -4.01
CA LEU A 64 -9.51 3.18 -4.09
C LEU A 64 -11.03 3.07 -3.95
N ALA A 65 -11.57 3.65 -2.89
CA ALA A 65 -13.02 3.75 -2.71
C ALA A 65 -13.60 4.94 -3.46
N LEU A 66 -14.81 4.76 -3.99
CA LEU A 66 -15.55 5.76 -4.73
C LEU A 66 -16.80 6.21 -3.96
N GLY A 67 -17.12 7.50 -4.00
CA GLY A 67 -18.38 8.04 -3.50
C GLY A 67 -18.69 7.69 -2.04
N ARG A 68 -19.79 6.96 -1.82
CA ARG A 68 -20.22 6.52 -0.48
C ARG A 68 -19.35 5.38 0.07
N ALA A 69 -18.69 4.58 -0.77
CA ALA A 69 -17.77 3.54 -0.30
C ALA A 69 -16.56 4.11 0.44
N CYS A 70 -16.23 5.40 0.26
CA CYS A 70 -15.17 6.07 1.04
C CYS A 70 -15.39 5.99 2.56
N LYS A 71 -16.63 5.76 3.01
CA LYS A 71 -16.94 5.53 4.44
C LYS A 71 -16.34 4.24 4.99
N LEU A 72 -15.92 3.31 4.13
CA LEU A 72 -15.29 2.05 4.53
C LEU A 72 -13.83 2.21 4.94
N MET A 73 -13.22 3.38 4.74
CA MET A 73 -11.82 3.67 5.09
C MET A 73 -11.37 3.12 6.46
N PRO A 74 -12.11 3.33 7.58
CA PRO A 74 -11.67 2.86 8.89
C PRO A 74 -11.47 1.34 8.98
N TYR A 75 -12.15 0.56 8.13
CA TYR A 75 -12.04 -0.90 8.11
C TYR A 75 -10.76 -1.40 7.42
N PHE A 76 -10.15 -0.58 6.55
CA PHE A 76 -8.93 -0.94 5.82
C PHE A 76 -7.66 -0.34 6.43
N ILE A 77 -7.80 0.70 7.25
CA ILE A 77 -6.68 1.27 8.01
C ILE A 77 -6.15 0.21 8.98
N GLY A 78 -4.82 0.09 9.03
CA GLY A 78 -4.14 -0.83 9.95
C GLY A 78 -4.22 -2.30 9.54
N LYS A 79 -4.81 -2.63 8.39
CA LYS A 79 -4.73 -3.98 7.82
C LYS A 79 -3.32 -4.28 7.33
N GLU A 80 -3.00 -5.56 7.40
CA GLU A 80 -1.72 -6.15 6.99
C GLU A 80 -1.38 -5.79 5.54
N LYS A 81 -0.09 -5.70 5.27
CA LYS A 81 0.45 -5.35 3.95
C LYS A 81 1.66 -6.21 3.67
N THR A 82 1.73 -6.72 2.45
CA THR A 82 2.88 -7.48 1.94
C THR A 82 3.54 -6.64 0.86
N TYR A 83 4.87 -6.64 0.83
CA TYR A 83 5.66 -5.92 -0.14
C TYR A 83 6.67 -6.87 -0.77
N VAL A 84 6.96 -6.63 -2.04
CA VAL A 84 8.14 -7.15 -2.72
C VAL A 84 9.05 -5.97 -3.00
N GLY A 85 10.34 -6.12 -2.76
CA GLY A 85 11.28 -5.03 -2.87
C GLY A 85 12.68 -5.46 -3.26
N VAL A 86 13.49 -4.47 -3.62
CA VAL A 86 14.92 -4.64 -3.85
C VAL A 86 15.67 -3.92 -2.76
N MET A 87 16.49 -4.66 -2.02
CA MET A 87 17.42 -4.13 -1.05
C MET A 87 18.82 -4.08 -1.65
N ASN A 88 19.44 -2.91 -1.60
CA ASN A 88 20.86 -2.73 -1.91
C ASN A 88 21.63 -2.50 -0.61
N ILE A 89 22.65 -3.32 -0.38
CA ILE A 89 23.56 -3.19 0.75
C ILE A 89 24.91 -2.61 0.31
N HIS A 90 25.58 -1.90 1.21
CA HIS A 90 26.81 -1.17 0.86
C HIS A 90 28.01 -2.11 0.60
N ASN A 91 28.09 -3.23 1.33
CA ASN A 91 29.13 -4.25 1.23
C ASN A 91 28.51 -5.59 0.82
N ALA A 92 29.23 -6.39 0.04
CA ALA A 92 28.76 -7.72 -0.33
C ALA A 92 28.78 -8.65 0.90
N ILE A 93 27.69 -9.39 1.10
CA ILE A 93 27.56 -10.38 2.17
C ILE A 93 26.89 -11.63 1.62
N GLU A 94 27.10 -12.76 2.28
CA GLU A 94 26.43 -14.00 1.94
C GLU A 94 24.96 -13.96 2.34
N ARG A 95 24.09 -14.60 1.53
CA ARG A 95 22.66 -14.69 1.83
C ARG A 95 22.37 -15.23 3.22
N SER A 96 23.10 -16.26 3.64
CA SER A 96 22.92 -16.91 4.94
C SER A 96 23.24 -15.99 6.12
N GLU A 97 24.18 -15.07 5.95
CA GLU A 97 24.52 -14.06 6.95
C GLU A 97 23.40 -13.01 7.05
N LEU A 98 22.91 -12.55 5.90
CA LEU A 98 21.80 -11.60 5.85
C LEU A 98 20.50 -12.17 6.46
N GLU A 99 20.17 -13.43 6.19
CA GLU A 99 18.99 -14.10 6.75
C GLU A 99 19.06 -14.15 8.29
N LYS A 100 20.24 -14.40 8.88
CA LYS A 100 20.41 -14.37 10.34
C LYS A 100 20.15 -12.99 10.94
N GLU A 101 20.60 -11.93 10.28
CA GLU A 101 20.37 -10.56 10.74
C GLU A 101 18.90 -10.16 10.60
N ILE A 102 18.26 -10.51 9.49
CA ILE A 102 16.83 -10.23 9.24
C ILE A 102 15.93 -10.91 10.27
N ASN A 103 16.26 -12.13 10.70
CA ASN A 103 15.46 -12.87 11.69
C ASN A 103 15.33 -12.10 13.02
N LYS A 104 16.26 -11.20 13.35
CA LYS A 104 16.18 -10.33 14.53
C LYS A 104 15.13 -9.22 14.40
N PHE A 105 14.69 -8.92 13.18
CA PHE A 105 13.68 -7.91 12.87
C PHE A 105 12.28 -8.51 12.70
N ILE A 106 12.13 -9.83 12.74
CA ILE A 106 10.82 -10.50 12.72
C ILE A 106 10.17 -10.35 14.10
N GLY A 107 8.90 -9.95 14.12
CA GLY A 107 8.15 -9.61 15.33
C GLY A 107 8.05 -8.11 15.58
N LYS A 108 7.98 -7.71 16.85
CA LYS A 108 7.74 -6.33 17.26
C LYS A 108 9.02 -5.50 17.21
N ILE A 109 9.00 -4.45 16.41
CA ILE A 109 10.10 -3.50 16.22
C ILE A 109 9.67 -2.07 16.53
N ASN A 110 10.60 -1.29 17.07
CA ASN A 110 10.40 0.15 17.25
C ASN A 110 10.85 0.90 16.01
N GLN A 111 9.95 1.72 15.44
CA GLN A 111 10.24 2.53 14.27
C GLN A 111 10.01 4.00 14.56
N LEU A 112 10.91 4.84 14.05
CA LEU A 112 10.72 6.29 13.98
C LEU A 112 10.37 6.67 12.54
N PRO A 113 9.25 7.37 12.28
CA PRO A 113 8.93 7.84 10.95
C PRO A 113 10.08 8.66 10.32
N PRO A 114 10.27 8.55 8.99
CA PRO A 114 11.28 9.33 8.29
C PRO A 114 10.93 10.83 8.31
N LYS A 115 11.92 11.67 7.97
CA LYS A 115 11.75 13.14 7.90
C LYS A 115 10.60 13.54 6.98
N LYS A 116 10.46 12.89 5.83
CA LYS A 116 9.33 13.04 4.91
C LYS A 116 8.26 12.02 5.26
N SER A 117 7.27 12.41 6.06
CA SER A 117 6.14 11.54 6.39
C SER A 117 4.87 12.36 6.64
N ARG A 118 3.71 11.73 6.46
CA ARG A 118 2.39 12.35 6.69
C ARG A 118 1.94 12.30 8.16
N VAL A 119 2.75 11.70 9.03
CA VAL A 119 2.41 11.38 10.42
C VAL A 119 3.41 12.04 11.36
N LYS A 120 2.99 12.26 12.61
CA LYS A 120 3.88 12.81 13.64
C LYS A 120 5.09 11.91 13.84
N ARG A 121 6.28 12.51 13.89
CA ARG A 121 7.55 11.79 14.02
C ARG A 121 7.82 11.43 15.48
N GLN A 122 7.29 10.29 15.92
CA GLN A 122 7.46 9.72 17.25
C GLN A 122 7.72 8.21 17.14
N ILE A 123 8.41 7.64 18.13
CA ILE A 123 8.65 6.19 18.19
C ILE A 123 7.31 5.48 18.29
N ARG A 124 7.16 4.42 17.50
CA ARG A 124 5.97 3.57 17.48
C ARG A 124 6.35 2.12 17.24
N GLU A 125 5.63 1.22 17.89
CA GLU A 125 5.76 -0.21 17.66
C GLU A 125 5.13 -0.59 16.31
N ARG A 126 5.79 -1.48 15.58
CA ARG A 126 5.31 -2.13 14.37
C ARG A 126 5.66 -3.61 14.44
N GLU A 127 4.92 -4.41 13.71
CA GLU A 127 5.12 -5.85 13.65
C GLU A 127 5.49 -6.26 12.23
N VAL A 128 6.55 -7.06 12.11
CA VAL A 128 6.95 -7.73 10.88
C VAL A 128 6.58 -9.20 11.03
N TYR A 129 5.57 -9.65 10.30
CA TYR A 129 5.06 -11.02 10.40
C TYR A 129 6.01 -12.04 9.76
N GLU A 130 6.51 -11.72 8.57
CA GLU A 130 7.37 -12.58 7.78
C GLU A 130 8.29 -11.73 6.90
N PHE A 131 9.51 -12.22 6.68
CA PHE A 131 10.45 -11.65 5.72
C PHE A 131 11.14 -12.81 4.98
N LYS A 132 11.07 -12.82 3.65
CA LYS A 132 11.67 -13.86 2.80
C LYS A 132 12.63 -13.21 1.82
N ILE A 133 13.84 -13.75 1.68
CA ILE A 133 14.72 -13.39 0.56
C ILE A 133 14.37 -14.30 -0.61
N LEU A 134 14.00 -13.71 -1.74
CA LEU A 134 13.64 -14.42 -2.96
C LEU A 134 14.88 -14.72 -3.81
N GLU A 135 15.70 -13.69 -4.06
CA GLU A 135 16.85 -13.78 -4.96
C GLU A 135 18.02 -12.92 -4.48
N GLN A 136 19.24 -13.34 -4.78
CA GLN A 136 20.47 -12.55 -4.62
C GLN A 136 21.15 -12.40 -5.99
N ASP A 137 21.51 -11.17 -6.33
CA ASP A 137 22.22 -10.87 -7.57
C ASP A 137 23.64 -11.47 -7.57
N LYS A 138 23.90 -12.32 -8.58
CA LYS A 138 25.17 -13.05 -8.75
C LYS A 138 26.35 -12.16 -9.15
N LYS A 139 26.12 -10.94 -9.66
CA LYS A 139 27.20 -10.10 -10.20
C LYS A 139 28.02 -9.43 -9.11
N ASN A 140 27.34 -8.83 -8.14
CA ASN A 140 28.00 -8.00 -7.12
C ASN A 140 27.72 -8.49 -5.68
N GLY A 141 26.78 -9.42 -5.47
CA GLY A 141 26.40 -9.91 -4.14
C GLY A 141 25.73 -8.86 -3.22
N LYS A 142 25.38 -7.69 -3.75
CA LYS A 142 24.87 -6.53 -3.00
C LYS A 142 23.37 -6.26 -3.16
N ASN A 143 22.72 -6.87 -4.15
CA ASN A 143 21.30 -6.67 -4.41
C ASN A 143 20.53 -7.92 -4.01
N PHE A 144 19.45 -7.74 -3.26
CA PHE A 144 18.58 -8.81 -2.80
C PHE A 144 17.14 -8.45 -3.14
N ILE A 145 16.43 -9.38 -3.76
CA ILE A 145 14.98 -9.31 -3.92
C ILE A 145 14.38 -10.01 -2.70
N PHE A 146 13.42 -9.36 -2.06
CA PHE A 146 12.66 -9.89 -0.92
C PHE A 146 11.16 -9.72 -1.15
#